data_AF-A0A1Y2LXT4-F1
#
_entry.id   AF-A0A1Y2LXT4-F1
#
_cell.length_a   1.000
_cell.length_b   1.000
_cell.length_c   1.000
_cell.angle_alpha   90.00
_cell.angle_beta   90.00
_cell.angle_gamma   90.00
#
_symmetry.space_group_name_H-M   'P 1'
#
loop_
_entity.id
_entity.type
_entity.pdbx_description
1 polymer ?
#
loop_
_entity_poly.entity_id
_entity_poly.type
_entity_poly.pdbx_seq_one_letter_code
_entity_poly.pdbx_strand_id
1 'polypeptide(L)'
;MGLYALYYVAILTGHFLPDTAGRRPILISTAFFCGITLTIVSSLVVGFSNPSDVVKKASIGLMFLWQTSFGIQSPLIWITTVESAPSQNREKVQAIACFFGFGVSLLITSVSPYIQDQGYGDLGGKIGFIWAC
;
A
#
# COMPACT_ATOMS: atom_id res chain seq x y z
N MET A 1 -17.66 -1.09 -1.81
CA MET A 1 -18.05 0.15 -2.54
C MET A 1 -17.47 1.41 -1.90
N GLY A 2 -17.72 1.70 -0.61
CA GLY A 2 -17.19 2.92 0.05
C GLY A 2 -15.64 3.03 0.06
N LEU A 3 -14.93 1.91 0.22
CA LEU A 3 -13.47 1.88 0.25
C LEU A 3 -12.83 2.29 -1.10
N TYR A 4 -13.42 1.86 -2.22
CA TYR A 4 -12.95 2.27 -3.55
C TYR A 4 -13.28 3.73 -3.86
N ALA A 5 -14.42 4.25 -3.39
CA ALA A 5 -14.74 5.67 -3.54
C ALA A 5 -13.75 6.56 -2.78
N LEU A 6 -13.40 6.18 -1.55
CA LEU A 6 -12.40 6.88 -0.74
C LEU A 6 -11.01 6.86 -1.41
N TYR A 7 -10.65 5.70 -1.98
CA TYR A 7 -9.42 5.56 -2.76
C TYR A 7 -9.38 6.50 -3.98
N TYR A 8 -10.48 6.61 -4.72
CA TYR A 8 -10.57 7.53 -5.86
C TYR A 8 -10.38 9.00 -5.45
N VAL A 9 -11.00 9.42 -4.34
CA VAL A 9 -10.82 10.79 -3.82
C VAL A 9 -9.38 11.01 -3.38
N ALA A 10 -8.76 10.02 -2.74
CA ALA A 10 -7.36 10.09 -2.31
C ALA A 10 -6.38 10.22 -3.50
N ILE A 11 -6.66 9.54 -4.62
CA ILE A 11 -5.88 9.67 -5.86
C ILE A 11 -5.95 11.11 -6.38
N LEU A 12 -7.14 11.72 -6.40
CA LEU A 12 -7.31 13.11 -6.85
C LEU A 12 -6.50 14.08 -5.99
N THR A 13 -6.46 13.89 -4.67
CA THR A 13 -5.60 14.69 -3.77
C THR A 13 -4.11 14.44 -4.02
N GLY A 14 -3.73 13.23 -4.43
CA GLY A 14 -2.37 12.86 -4.82
C GLY A 14 -1.85 13.56 -6.08
N HIS A 15 -2.72 14.16 -6.89
CA HIS A 15 -2.30 15.03 -8.01
C HIS A 15 -1.98 16.46 -7.58
N PHE A 16 -2.59 16.95 -6.49
CA PHE A 16 -2.51 18.37 -6.10
C PHE A 16 -1.51 18.62 -4.94
N LEU A 17 -1.44 17.68 -3.99
CA LEU A 17 -0.48 17.74 -2.86
C LEU A 17 1.00 17.79 -3.27
N PRO A 18 1.47 17.05 -4.29
CA PRO A 18 2.90 17.01 -4.62
C PRO A 18 3.45 18.34 -5.13
N ASP A 19 2.60 19.14 -5.75
CA ASP A 19 2.96 20.44 -6.32
C ASP A 19 3.06 21.54 -5.25
N THR A 20 2.52 21.31 -4.05
CA THR A 20 2.55 22.28 -2.93
C THR A 20 3.56 21.93 -1.84
N ALA A 21 3.72 20.66 -1.48
CA ALA A 21 4.62 20.23 -0.39
C ALA A 21 5.89 19.52 -0.85
N GLY A 22 6.03 19.24 -2.15
CA GLY A 22 7.18 18.56 -2.74
C GLY A 22 7.03 17.03 -2.77
N ARG A 23 7.56 16.42 -3.84
CA ARG A 23 7.30 15.02 -4.22
C ARG A 23 7.97 13.98 -3.30
N ARG A 24 9.20 14.26 -2.86
CA ARG A 24 10.01 13.37 -2.01
C ARG A 24 9.46 13.18 -0.59
N PRO A 25 9.14 14.24 0.19
CA PRO A 25 8.64 14.07 1.55
C PRO A 25 7.25 13.40 1.57
N ILE A 26 6.40 13.65 0.57
CA ILE A 26 5.10 12.99 0.46
C ILE A 26 5.29 11.48 0.25
N LEU A 27 6.13 11.05 -0.70
CA LEU A 27 6.37 9.62 -0.95
C LEU A 27 6.88 8.88 0.30
N ILE A 28 7.84 9.48 1.01
CA ILE A 28 8.42 8.83 2.20
C ILE A 28 7.40 8.81 3.36
N SER A 29 6.68 9.91 3.59
CA SER A 29 5.71 9.99 4.67
C SER A 29 4.50 9.08 4.45
N THR A 30 3.98 8.99 3.21
CA THR A 30 2.87 8.09 2.89
C THR A 30 3.30 6.63 2.98
N ALA A 31 4.49 6.27 2.49
CA ALA A 31 5.01 4.90 2.60
C ALA A 31 5.23 4.50 4.06
N PHE A 32 5.84 5.38 4.86
CA PHE A 32 6.03 5.15 6.29
C PHE A 32 4.70 4.99 7.04
N PHE A 33 3.70 5.81 6.71
CA PHE A 33 2.37 5.72 7.29
C PHE A 33 1.65 4.42 6.90
N CYS A 34 1.78 3.98 5.64
CA CYS A 34 1.27 2.69 5.19
C CYS A 34 1.91 1.53 5.98
N GLY A 35 3.22 1.57 6.21
CA GLY A 35 3.90 0.54 7.00
C GLY A 35 3.49 0.50 8.46
N ILE A 36 3.34 1.67 9.10
CA ILE A 36 2.82 1.75 10.48
C ILE A 36 1.42 1.18 10.58
N THR A 37 0.52 1.60 9.69
CA THR A 37 -0.90 1.18 9.75
C THR A 37 -1.05 -0.32 9.51
N LEU A 38 -0.31 -0.91 8.57
CA LEU A 38 -0.25 -2.37 8.37
C LEU A 38 0.31 -3.11 9.59
N THR A 39 1.39 -2.60 10.18
CA THR A 39 2.00 -3.20 11.38
C THR A 39 1.04 -3.19 12.57
N ILE A 40 0.29 -2.10 12.77
CA ILE A 40 -0.73 -2.00 13.83
C ILE A 40 -1.86 -3.00 13.57
N VAL A 41 -2.35 -3.10 12.33
CA VAL A 41 -3.40 -4.06 11.97
C VAL A 41 -2.95 -5.50 12.25
N SER A 42 -1.74 -5.88 11.82
CA SER A 42 -1.21 -7.22 12.11
C SER A 42 -0.95 -7.46 13.59
N SER A 43 -0.55 -6.44 14.35
CA SER A 43 -0.42 -6.53 15.82
C SER A 43 -1.76 -6.77 16.50
N LEU A 44 -2.84 -6.14 16.03
CA LEU A 44 -4.20 -6.38 16.54
C LEU A 44 -4.66 -7.81 16.26
N VAL A 45 -4.30 -8.36 15.10
CA VAL A 45 -4.61 -9.77 14.76
C VAL A 45 -3.86 -10.75 15.66
N VAL A 46 -2.61 -10.45 16.05
CA VAL A 46 -1.85 -11.30 16.98
C VAL A 46 -2.33 -11.16 18.42
N GLY A 47 -2.64 -9.93 18.85
CA GLY A 47 -2.96 -9.62 20.25
C GLY A 47 -4.35 -10.07 20.70
N PHE A 48 -5.30 -10.26 19.77
CA PHE A 48 -6.69 -10.61 20.08
C PHE A 48 -7.13 -11.88 19.35
N SER A 49 -7.08 -13.02 20.05
CA SER A 49 -7.56 -14.31 19.51
C SER A 49 -9.08 -14.36 19.31
N ASN A 50 -9.84 -13.65 20.15
CA ASN A 50 -11.29 -13.41 19.98
C ASN A 50 -11.54 -11.89 19.90
N PRO A 51 -11.55 -11.31 18.68
CA PRO A 51 -11.68 -9.87 18.53
C PRO A 51 -13.10 -9.40 18.90
N SER A 52 -13.17 -8.44 19.82
CA SER A 52 -14.41 -7.72 20.11
C SER A 52 -14.85 -6.89 18.90
N ASP A 53 -16.13 -6.53 18.83
CA ASP A 53 -16.65 -5.71 17.72
C ASP A 53 -15.93 -4.36 17.57
N VAL A 54 -15.38 -3.84 18.67
CA VAL A 54 -14.58 -2.61 18.67
C VAL A 54 -13.26 -2.82 17.92
N VAL A 55 -12.57 -3.94 18.17
CA VAL A 55 -11.29 -4.27 17.49
C VAL A 55 -11.52 -4.47 16.00
N LYS A 56 -12.61 -5.15 15.60
CA LYS A 56 -12.96 -5.33 14.18
C LYS A 56 -13.19 -4.00 13.47
N LYS A 57 -13.95 -3.09 14.09
CA LYS A 57 -14.19 -1.75 13.54
C LYS A 57 -12.91 -0.92 13.45
N ALA A 58 -12.03 -1.02 14.44
CA ALA A 58 -10.74 -0.35 14.45
C ALA A 58 -9.82 -0.86 13.32
N SER A 59 -9.72 -2.18 13.11
CA SER A 59 -8.96 -2.76 12.00
C SER A 59 -9.47 -2.28 10.65
N ILE A 60 -10.80 -2.24 10.45
CA ILE A 60 -11.40 -1.72 9.22
C ILE A 60 -11.05 -0.23 9.04
N GLY A 61 -11.16 0.58 10.10
CA GLY A 61 -10.79 2.00 10.06
C GLY A 61 -9.32 2.24 9.67
N LEU A 62 -8.41 1.44 10.20
CA LEU A 62 -6.99 1.48 9.84
C LEU A 62 -6.76 1.10 8.37
N MET A 63 -7.53 0.15 7.82
CA MET A 63 -7.46 -0.18 6.39
C MET A 63 -7.95 0.96 5.50
N PHE A 64 -8.93 1.76 5.94
CA PHE A 64 -9.33 2.98 5.21
C PHE A 64 -8.23 4.04 5.21
N LEU A 65 -7.53 4.23 6.35
CA LEU A 65 -6.40 5.14 6.43
C LEU A 65 -5.24 4.68 5.55
N TRP A 66 -4.95 3.37 5.56
CA TRP A 66 -3.96 2.77 4.67
C TRP A 66 -4.30 3.01 3.20
N GLN A 67 -5.55 2.75 2.80
CA GLN A 67 -6.00 2.95 1.42
C GLN A 67 -5.92 4.41 0.99
N THR A 68 -6.17 5.35 1.91
CA THR A 68 -6.07 6.78 1.65
C THR A 68 -4.63 7.17 1.35
N SER A 69 -3.68 6.80 2.22
CA SER A 69 -2.26 7.10 2.02
C SER A 69 -1.68 6.40 0.78
N PHE A 70 -2.12 5.17 0.50
CA PHE A 70 -1.76 4.46 -0.73
C PHE A 70 -2.34 5.15 -1.99
N GLY A 71 -3.55 5.71 -1.89
CA GLY A 71 -4.16 6.50 -2.98
C GLY A 71 -3.39 7.77 -3.29
N ILE A 72 -2.97 8.50 -2.24
CA ILE A 72 -2.16 9.71 -2.40
C ILE A 72 -0.84 9.40 -3.11
N GLN A 73 -0.15 8.30 -2.76
CA GLN A 73 1.15 7.97 -3.38
C GLN A 73 1.05 7.44 -4.81
N SER A 74 -0.10 6.90 -5.20
CA SER A 74 -0.29 6.17 -6.46
C SER A 74 0.16 6.96 -7.71
N PRO A 75 -0.26 8.22 -7.93
CA PRO A 75 0.22 9.00 -9.06
C PRO A 75 1.68 9.46 -8.91
N LEU A 76 2.19 9.67 -7.68
CA LEU A 76 3.56 10.14 -7.45
C LEU A 76 4.62 9.13 -7.92
N ILE A 77 4.37 7.83 -7.75
CA ILE A 77 5.32 6.79 -8.17
C ILE A 77 5.61 6.94 -9.67
N TRP A 78 4.56 7.05 -10.49
CA TRP A 78 4.70 7.20 -11.94
C TRP A 78 5.37 8.50 -12.35
N ILE A 79 5.06 9.60 -11.66
CA ILE A 79 5.68 10.90 -11.91
C ILE A 79 7.19 10.83 -11.61
N THR A 80 7.56 10.29 -10.46
CA THR A 80 8.98 10.20 -10.06
C THR A 80 9.81 9.26 -10.93
N THR A 81 9.22 8.17 -11.42
CA THR A 81 9.90 7.29 -12.40
C THR A 81 10.24 8.01 -13.69
N VAL A 82 9.33 8.86 -14.19
CA VAL A 82 9.57 9.64 -15.42
C VAL A 82 10.60 10.76 -15.19
N GLU A 83 10.61 11.38 -14.01
CA GLU A 83 11.56 12.44 -13.66
C GLU A 83 12.99 11.93 -13.44
N SER A 84 13.12 10.72 -12.91
CA SER A 84 14.41 10.07 -12.68
C SER A 84 15.03 9.50 -13.95
N ALA A 85 14.23 9.29 -15.00
CA ALA A 85 14.70 8.72 -16.26
C ALA A 85 15.32 9.77 -17.21
N PRO A 86 16.47 9.47 -17.83
CA PRO A 86 17.05 10.30 -18.89
C PRO A 86 16.08 10.46 -20.06
N SER A 87 16.01 11.67 -20.66
CA SER A 87 15.03 12.02 -21.70
C SER A 87 14.96 11.05 -22.88
N GLN A 88 16.09 10.51 -23.31
CA GLN A 88 16.20 9.57 -24.44
C GLN A 88 15.72 8.14 -24.12
N ASN A 89 15.67 7.75 -22.85
CA ASN A 89 15.37 6.39 -22.41
C ASN A 89 14.15 6.30 -21.48
N ARG A 90 13.34 7.37 -21.38
CA ARG A 90 12.16 7.44 -20.49
C ARG A 90 11.22 6.26 -20.63
N GLU A 91 10.91 5.88 -21.87
CA GLU A 91 10.00 4.76 -22.16
C GLU A 91 10.55 3.42 -21.68
N LYS A 92 11.86 3.18 -21.85
CA LYS A 92 12.51 1.93 -21.41
C LYS A 92 12.54 1.83 -19.89
N VAL A 93 12.86 2.93 -19.20
CA VAL A 93 12.88 2.97 -17.73
C VAL A 93 11.46 2.76 -17.18
N GLN A 94 10.47 3.41 -17.78
CA GLN A 94 9.07 3.23 -17.40
C GLN A 94 8.58 1.80 -17.62
N ALA A 95 8.93 1.18 -18.75
CA ALA A 95 8.56 -0.21 -19.04
C ALA A 95 9.16 -1.19 -18.01
N ILE A 96 10.43 -1.00 -17.65
CA ILE A 96 11.09 -1.80 -16.62
C ILE A 96 10.43 -1.59 -15.25
N ALA A 97 10.12 -0.34 -14.88
CA ALA A 97 9.44 -0.02 -13.63
C ALA A 97 8.04 -0.66 -13.56
N CYS A 98 7.26 -0.60 -14.64
CA CYS A 98 5.98 -1.31 -14.75
C CYS A 98 6.16 -2.81 -14.59
N PHE A 99 7.14 -3.41 -15.27
CA PHE A 99 7.38 -4.85 -15.22
C PHE A 99 7.69 -5.32 -13.78
N PHE A 100 8.57 -4.63 -13.07
CA PHE A 100 8.87 -4.97 -11.67
C PHE A 100 7.70 -4.65 -10.74
N GLY A 101 7.03 -3.50 -10.90
CA GLY A 101 5.89 -3.12 -10.06
C GLY A 101 4.74 -4.12 -10.14
N PHE A 102 4.29 -4.42 -11.36
CA PHE A 102 3.22 -5.41 -11.57
C PHE A 102 3.69 -6.84 -11.32
N GLY A 103 4.95 -7.16 -11.64
CA GLY A 103 5.53 -8.48 -11.36
C GLY A 103 5.56 -8.81 -9.88
N VAL A 104 6.02 -7.87 -9.04
CA VAL A 104 6.00 -8.04 -7.59
C VAL A 104 4.57 -8.09 -7.07
N SER A 105 3.67 -7.22 -7.55
CA SER A 105 2.25 -7.28 -7.16
C SER A 105 1.59 -8.63 -7.49
N LEU A 106 1.90 -9.20 -8.65
CA LEU A 106 1.42 -10.52 -9.06
C LEU A 106 1.96 -11.62 -8.15
N LEU A 107 3.26 -11.57 -7.81
CA LEU A 107 3.87 -12.51 -6.86
C LEU A 107 3.21 -12.43 -5.49
N ILE A 108 3.03 -11.23 -4.94
CA ILE A 108 2.35 -11.03 -3.65
C ILE A 108 0.94 -11.63 -3.69
N THR A 109 0.17 -11.30 -4.72
CA THR A 109 -1.22 -11.78 -4.85
C THR A 109 -1.28 -13.30 -5.00
N SER A 110 -0.30 -13.89 -5.70
CA SER A 110 -0.23 -15.34 -5.91
C SER A 110 0.21 -16.09 -4.66
N VAL A 111 1.16 -15.55 -3.90
CA VAL A 111 1.76 -16.20 -2.72
C VAL A 111 0.94 -15.99 -1.46
N SER A 112 0.28 -14.83 -1.33
CA SER A 112 -0.53 -14.48 -0.14
C SER A 112 -1.56 -15.54 0.27
N PRO A 113 -2.39 -16.13 -0.63
CA PRO A 113 -3.35 -17.16 -0.23
C PRO A 113 -2.68 -18.41 0.35
N TYR A 114 -1.52 -18.82 -0.16
CA TYR A 114 -0.78 -19.97 0.36
C TYR A 114 -0.19 -19.72 1.75
N ILE A 115 0.27 -18.50 2.02
CA ILE A 115 0.81 -18.13 3.34
C ILE A 115 -0.32 -17.96 4.37
N GLN A 116 -1.50 -17.54 3.93
CA GLN A 116 -2.66 -17.33 4.79
C GLN A 116 -3.41 -18.61 5.15
N ASP A 117 -3.32 -19.65 4.32
CA ASP A 117 -4.05 -20.90 4.51
C ASP A 117 -3.51 -21.75 5.67
N GLN A 118 -4.42 -22.40 6.40
CA GLN A 118 -4.13 -23.21 7.58
C GLN A 118 -3.34 -24.49 7.25
N GLY A 119 -3.43 -24.99 6.01
CA GLY A 119 -2.72 -26.19 5.56
C GLY A 119 -1.24 -25.97 5.21
N TYR A 120 -0.78 -24.72 5.14
CA TYR A 120 0.58 -24.37 4.73
C TYR A 120 1.23 -23.39 5.71
N GLY A 121 0.98 -22.08 5.53
CA GLY A 121 1.66 -21.04 6.30
C GLY A 121 1.03 -20.75 7.65
N ASP A 122 -0.28 -20.90 7.80
CA ASP A 122 -1.06 -20.56 9.01
C ASP A 122 -0.76 -19.16 9.57
N LEU A 123 -0.33 -18.22 8.71
CA LEU A 123 -0.05 -16.85 9.13
C LEU A 123 -1.33 -16.01 9.22
N GLY A 124 -2.39 -16.36 8.49
CA GLY A 124 -3.63 -15.57 8.46
C GLY A 124 -3.38 -14.06 8.30
N GLY A 125 -3.91 -13.25 9.21
CA GLY A 125 -3.70 -11.78 9.19
C GLY A 125 -2.32 -11.30 9.68
N LYS A 126 -1.43 -12.20 10.11
CA LYS A 126 -0.02 -11.86 10.46
C LYS A 126 0.82 -11.54 9.22
N ILE A 127 0.31 -11.83 8.03
CA ILE A 127 0.98 -11.55 6.76
C ILE A 127 1.29 -10.05 6.58
N GLY A 128 0.54 -9.16 7.23
CA GLY A 128 0.83 -7.72 7.18
C GLY A 128 2.14 -7.33 7.87
N PHE A 129 2.79 -8.17 8.68
CA PHE A 129 4.17 -7.94 9.13
C PHE A 129 5.21 -8.17 8.03
N ILE A 130 4.91 -9.03 7.06
CA ILE A 130 5.80 -9.32 5.92
C ILE A 130 5.65 -8.24 4.86
N TRP A 131 4.41 -7.78 4.63
CA TRP A 131 4.08 -6.77 3.62
C TRP A 131 4.01 -5.34 4.16
N ALA A 132 4.51 -5.07 5.37
CA ALA A 132 4.49 -3.74 5.97
C ALA A 132 5.42 -2.72 5.26
N CYS A 133 6.08 -3.07 4.16
CA CYS A 133 7.01 -2.23 3.42
C CYS A 133 6.71 -2.22 1.92
#